data_AF-A0A832B2A4-F1
#
_entry.id   AF-A0A832B2A4-F1
#
_cell.length_a   1.000
_cell.length_b   1.000
_cell.length_c   1.000
_cell.angle_alpha   90.00
_cell.angle_beta   90.00
_cell.angle_gamma   90.00
#
_symmetry.space_group_name_H-M   'P 1'
#
loop_
_entity.id
_entity.type
_entity.pdbx_description
1 polymer ?
#
loop_
_entity_poly.entity_id
_entity_poly.type
_entity_poly.pdbx_seq_one_letter_code
_entity_poly.pdbx_strand_id
1 'polypeptide(L)'
;MFLADFGLGIQTATYPNFMVQQLDIHPEQLGIMESIRESPGFILVAIAALTMRIAEPVLGGLALLVESAGMGSVSLVRSVNGLILV
;
A
#
# COMPACT_ATOMS: atom_id res chain seq x y z
N MET A 1 -9.40 -10.10 -9.89
CA MET A 1 -8.05 -9.66 -10.31
C MET A 1 -8.12 -8.36 -11.11
N PHE A 2 -8.80 -8.31 -12.27
CA PHE A 2 -8.90 -7.08 -13.10
C PHE A 2 -9.09 -5.75 -12.36
N LEU A 3 -10.04 -5.65 -11.43
CA LEU A 3 -10.30 -4.40 -10.70
C LEU A 3 -9.16 -3.98 -9.78
N ALA A 4 -8.47 -4.94 -9.15
CA ALA A 4 -7.30 -4.68 -8.32
C ALA A 4 -6.15 -4.16 -9.19
N ASP A 5 -5.87 -4.83 -10.31
CA ASP A 5 -4.82 -4.41 -11.26
C ASP A 5 -5.11 -3.02 -11.85
N PHE A 6 -6.38 -2.73 -12.15
CA PHE A 6 -6.81 -1.43 -12.64
C PHE A 6 -6.60 -0.33 -11.59
N GLY A 7 -7.00 -0.58 -10.33
CA GLY A 7 -6.78 0.35 -9.22
C GLY A 7 -5.29 0.61 -8.96
N LEU A 8 -4.49 -0.46 -8.93
CA LEU A 8 -3.04 -0.36 -8.77
C LEU A 8 -2.39 0.42 -9.92
N GLY A 9 -2.87 0.24 -11.15
CA GLY A 9 -2.42 0.98 -12.33
C GLY A 9 -2.66 2.48 -12.19
N ILE A 10 -3.86 2.89 -11.76
CA ILE A 10 -4.18 4.30 -11.48
C ILE A 10 -3.29 4.85 -10.36
N GLN A 11 -3.16 4.11 -9.26
CA GLN A 11 -2.33 4.52 -8.12
C GLN A 11 -0.88 4.73 -8.57
N THR A 12 -0.27 3.77 -9.24
CA THR A 12 1.13 3.83 -9.68
C THR A 12 1.38 4.98 -10.67
N ALA A 13 0.42 5.25 -11.57
CA ALA A 13 0.52 6.34 -12.53
C ALA A 13 0.40 7.73 -11.89
N THR A 14 -0.39 7.87 -10.82
CA THR A 14 -0.65 9.16 -10.15
C THR A 14 0.28 9.44 -8.97
N TYR A 15 0.85 8.39 -8.37
CA TYR A 15 1.65 8.48 -7.15
C TYR A 15 2.82 9.48 -7.22
N PRO A 16 3.68 9.52 -8.27
CA PRO A 16 4.80 10.47 -8.32
C PRO A 16 4.33 11.93 -8.30
N ASN A 17 3.26 12.24 -9.03
CA ASN A 17 2.69 13.59 -9.04
C ASN A 17 2.04 13.94 -7.69
N PHE A 18 1.37 12.99 -7.05
CA PHE A 18 0.82 13.18 -5.71
C PHE A 18 1.92 13.49 -4.68
N MET A 19 3.02 12.73 -4.72
CA MET A 19 4.17 12.92 -3.82
C MET A 19 4.79 14.31 -3.92
N VAL A 20 5.00 14.80 -5.15
CA VAL A 20 5.67 16.08 -5.39
C VAL A 20 4.70 17.25 -5.24
N GLN A 21 3.51 17.15 -5.84
CA GLN A 21 2.61 18.31 -5.96
C GLN A 21 1.67 18.47 -4.76
N GLN A 22 1.30 17.38 -4.08
CA GLN A 22 0.38 17.44 -2.94
C GLN A 22 1.08 17.33 -1.59
N LEU A 23 2.19 16.58 -1.53
CA LEU A 23 2.91 16.34 -0.28
C LEU A 23 4.24 17.07 -0.16
N ASP A 24 4.71 17.72 -1.25
CA ASP A 24 5.98 18.47 -1.30
C ASP A 24 7.16 17.66 -0.71
N ILE A 25 7.24 16.37 -1.06
CA ILE A 25 8.24 15.46 -0.50
C ILE A 25 9.64 15.92 -0.85
N HIS A 26 10.48 16.01 0.19
CA HIS A 26 11.91 16.24 0.05
C HIS A 26 12.68 14.92 -0.13
N PRO A 27 13.85 14.91 -0.80
CA PRO A 27 14.60 13.70 -1.10
C PRO A 27 14.91 12.80 0.11
N GLU A 28 15.16 13.39 1.28
CA GLU A 28 15.40 12.68 2.53
C GLU A 28 14.16 11.92 3.06
N GLN A 29 12.96 12.41 2.75
CA GLN A 29 11.70 11.78 3.14
C GLN A 29 11.37 10.60 2.21
N LEU A 30 11.82 10.66 0.96
CA LEU A 30 11.65 9.59 -0.01
C LEU A 30 12.36 8.31 0.44
N GLY A 31 13.61 8.41 0.90
CA GLY A 31 14.38 7.24 1.36
C GLY A 31 13.78 6.56 2.60
N ILE A 32 13.25 7.35 3.54
CA ILE A 32 12.53 6.83 4.71
C ILE A 32 11.26 6.10 4.27
N MET A 33 10.51 6.71 3.35
CA MET A 33 9.26 6.14 2.85
C MET A 33 9.49 4.84 2.06
N GLU A 34 10.53 4.78 1.23
CA GLU A 34 10.92 3.54 0.53
C GLU A 34 11.29 2.43 1.51
N SER A 35 12.07 2.76 2.55
CA SER A 35 12.44 1.80 3.61
C SER A 35 11.22 1.24 4.35
N ILE A 36 10.24 2.10 4.64
CA ILE A 36 8.97 1.70 5.26
C ILE A 36 8.16 0.79 4.33
N ARG A 37 8.14 1.08 3.02
CA ARG A 37 7.40 0.27 2.03
C ARG A 37 7.97 -1.14 1.85
N GLU A 38 9.26 -1.34 2.07
CA GLU A 38 9.88 -2.68 1.98
C GLU A 38 9.62 -3.54 3.23
N SER A 39 9.42 -2.92 4.39
CA SER A 39 9.22 -3.61 5.67
C SER A 39 8.02 -4.58 5.70
N PRO A 40 6.84 -4.23 5.14
CA PRO A 40 5.71 -5.16 4.99
C PRO A 40 6.05 -6.43 4.23
N GLY A 41 6.96 -6.38 3.24
CA GLY A 41 7.40 -7.56 2.50
C GLY A 41 8.06 -8.60 3.39
N PHE A 42 8.82 -8.16 4.40
CA PHE A 42 9.39 -9.06 5.41
C PHE A 42 8.32 -9.68 6.31
N ILE A 43 7.33 -8.87 6.74
CA ILE A 43 6.23 -9.34 7.60
C ILE A 43 5.34 -10.34 6.83
N LEU A 44 5.23 -10.20 5.51
CA LEU A 44 4.42 -11.07 4.67
C LEU A 44 4.79 -12.56 4.81
N VAL A 45 6.06 -12.89 5.04
CA VAL A 45 6.49 -14.28 5.27
C VAL A 45 5.84 -14.87 6.52
N ALA A 46 5.76 -14.10 7.60
CA ALA A 46 5.09 -14.53 8.83
C ALA A 46 3.58 -14.65 8.62
N ILE A 47 2.96 -13.70 7.91
CA ILE A 47 1.54 -13.75 7.56
C ILE A 47 1.24 -15.01 6.74
N ALA A 48 2.04 -15.29 5.71
CA ALA A 48 1.90 -16.46 4.86
C ALA A 48 1.98 -17.76 5.67
N ALA A 49 2.94 -17.86 6.60
CA ALA A 49 3.08 -19.00 7.50
C ALA A 49 1.85 -19.19 8.41
N LEU A 50 1.28 -18.10 8.93
CA LEU A 50 0.09 -18.14 9.78
C LEU A 50 -1.18 -18.50 8.99
N THR A 51 -1.23 -18.19 7.70
CA THR A 51 -2.41 -18.41 6.85
C THR A 51 -2.36 -19.70 6.04
N MET A 52 -1.34 -20.56 6.20
CA MET A 52 -1.17 -21.79 5.38
C MET A 52 -2.35 -22.77 5.43
N ARG A 53 -3.19 -22.70 6.45
CA ARG A 53 -4.37 -23.59 6.63
C ARG A 53 -5.67 -22.97 6.13
N ILE A 54 -5.64 -21.74 5.62
CA ILE A 54 -6.81 -21.03 5.14
C ILE A 54 -6.99 -21.36 3.65
N ALA A 55 -8.23 -21.63 3.24
CA ALA A 55 -8.55 -21.87 1.83
C ALA A 55 -8.18 -20.65 0.98
N GLU A 56 -7.50 -20.89 -0.15
CA GLU A 56 -7.00 -19.84 -1.04
C GLU A 56 -8.06 -18.80 -1.44
N PRO A 57 -9.32 -19.17 -1.78
CA PRO A 57 -10.33 -18.17 -2.15
C PRO A 57 -10.70 -17.23 -1.00
N VAL A 58 -10.68 -17.74 0.23
CA VAL A 58 -10.98 -16.93 1.43
C VAL A 58 -9.83 -15.99 1.72
N LEU A 59 -8.60 -16.50 1.69
CA LEU A 59 -7.41 -15.68 1.90
C LEU A 59 -7.27 -14.57 0.85
N GLY A 60 -7.51 -14.90 -0.43
CA GLY A 60 -7.53 -13.92 -1.51
C GLY A 60 -8.61 -12.85 -1.32
N GLY A 61 -9.82 -13.23 -0.88
CA GLY A 61 -10.88 -12.28 -0.56
C GLY A 61 -10.50 -11.32 0.57
N LEU A 62 -9.90 -11.84 1.64
CA LEU A 62 -9.43 -11.01 2.76
C LEU A 62 -8.30 -10.06 2.33
N ALA A 63 -7.35 -10.54 1.51
CA ALA A 63 -6.27 -9.72 0.99
C ALA A 63 -6.82 -8.56 0.14
N LEU A 64 -7.80 -8.81 -0.73
CA LEU A 64 -8.45 -7.76 -1.52
C LEU A 64 -9.18 -6.73 -0.65
N LEU A 65 -9.79 -7.15 0.46
CA LEU A 65 -10.41 -6.20 1.39
C LEU A 65 -9.36 -5.29 2.04
N VAL A 66 -8.24 -5.86 2.50
CA VAL A 66 -7.12 -5.09 3.08
C VAL A 66 -6.53 -4.13 2.04
N GLU A 67 -6.29 -4.61 0.81
CA GLU A 67 -5.81 -3.79 -0.30
C GLU A 67 -6.76 -2.63 -0.60
N SER A 68 -8.06 -2.91 -0.75
CA SER A 68 -9.06 -1.88 -1.04
C SER A 68 -9.18 -0.84 0.08
N ALA A 69 -9.06 -1.25 1.34
CA ALA A 69 -9.06 -0.34 2.49
C ALA A 69 -7.83 0.58 2.48
N GLY A 70 -6.63 0.03 2.24
CA GLY A 70 -5.39 0.79 2.15
C GLY A 70 -5.33 1.72 0.93
N MET A 71 -5.89 1.30 -0.21
CA MET A 71 -5.99 2.21 -1.36
C MET A 71 -7.00 3.34 -1.10
N GLY A 72 -8.13 3.06 -0.46
CA GLY A 72 -9.15 4.06 -0.17
C GLY A 72 -8.70 5.10 0.85
N SER A 73 -7.88 4.71 1.82
CA SER A 73 -7.39 5.57 2.88
C SER A 73 -6.38 6.64 2.40
N VAL A 74 -5.75 6.46 1.22
CA VAL A 74 -4.92 7.50 0.57
C VAL A 74 -5.69 8.80 0.35
N SER A 75 -7.01 8.75 0.17
CA SER A 75 -7.87 9.94 0.04
C SER A 75 -7.89 10.84 1.28
N LEU A 76 -7.49 10.32 2.45
CA LEU A 76 -7.43 11.04 3.72
C LEU A 76 -6.05 11.69 3.96
N VAL A 77 -5.06 11.37 3.14
CA VAL A 77 -3.68 11.80 3.33
C VAL A 77 -3.52 13.26 2.91
N ARG A 78 -3.01 14.08 3.84
CA ARG A 78 -2.70 15.50 3.61
C ARG A 78 -1.25 15.89 3.97
N SER A 79 -0.46 14.92 4.42
CA SER A 79 0.93 15.12 4.83
C SER A 79 1.72 13.81 4.73
N VAL A 80 3.05 13.91 4.68
CA VAL A 80 3.96 12.75 4.60
C VAL A 80 3.75 11.80 5.79
N ASN A 81 3.58 12.33 7.00
CA ASN A 81 3.30 11.51 8.18
C ASN A 81 1.94 10.80 8.08
N GLY A 82 0.95 11.47 7.48
CA GLY A 82 -0.34 10.87 7.17
C GLY A 82 -0.23 9.72 6.17
N LEU A 83 0.71 9.77 5.24
CA LEU A 83 0.93 8.69 4.28
C LEU A 83 1.56 7.45 4.93
N ILE A 84 2.43 7.64 5.92
CA ILE A 84 3.12 6.55 6.62
C ILE A 84 2.16 5.73 7.52
N LEU A 85 1.15 6.39 8.08
CA LEU A 85 0.21 5.77 9.01
C LEU A 85 -0.88 4.92 8.34
N VAL A 86 -0.95 4.97 7.01
CA VAL A 86 -2.13 4.61 6.23
C VAL A 86 -1.86 3.46 5.27
#